data_AF-A0A1W9IPD0-F1
#
_entry.id   AF-A0A1W9IPD0-F1
#
_cell.length_a   1.000
_cell.length_b   1.000
_cell.length_c   1.000
_cell.angle_alpha   90.00
_cell.angle_beta   90.00
_cell.angle_gamma   90.00
#
_symmetry.space_group_name_H-M   'P 1'
#
loop_
_entity.id
_entity.type
_entity.pdbx_description
1 polymer ?
#
loop_
_entity_poly.entity_id
_entity_poly.type
_entity_poly.pdbx_seq_one_letter_code
_entity_poly.pdbx_strand_id
1 'polypeptide(L)'
;MRNCAFQQQAGNDQKSLNKDFQMKLILATAAALAAVFAHPSDSLAQFSGSAPFCVQIYTADNIISRCEYQTFAQCQALNDGRNNTCAINPYYKGPPAAPPHRQRSGY
;
A
#
# COMPACT_ATOMS: atom_id res chain seq x y z
N MET A 1 -7.29 69.95 4.44
CA MET A 1 -8.09 68.71 4.31
C MET A 1 -7.32 67.64 3.52
N ARG A 2 -6.23 67.05 4.04
CA ARG A 2 -5.48 65.98 3.33
C ARG A 2 -4.69 65.02 4.24
N ASN A 3 -5.11 64.75 5.48
CA ASN A 3 -4.29 63.93 6.40
C ASN A 3 -4.92 62.61 6.90
N CYS A 4 -6.21 62.32 6.61
CA CYS A 4 -6.84 61.09 7.11
C CYS A 4 -6.71 59.88 6.16
N ALA A 5 -6.63 60.10 4.83
CA ALA A 5 -6.57 59.01 3.85
C ALA A 5 -5.24 58.23 3.92
N PHE A 6 -4.13 58.92 4.17
CA PHE A 6 -2.79 58.30 4.24
C PHE A 6 -2.61 57.44 5.50
N GLN A 7 -3.18 57.87 6.64
CA GLN A 7 -3.18 57.12 7.90
C GLN A 7 -3.99 55.82 7.81
N GLN A 8 -5.09 55.83 7.05
CA GLN A 8 -5.94 54.64 6.87
C GLN A 8 -5.31 53.61 5.92
N GLN A 9 -4.53 54.05 4.93
CA GLN A 9 -3.83 53.14 4.01
C GLN A 9 -2.75 52.32 4.74
N ALA A 10 -1.90 52.95 5.55
CA ALA A 10 -0.86 52.24 6.32
C ALA A 10 -1.44 51.18 7.28
N GLY A 11 -2.59 51.46 7.91
CA GLY A 11 -3.26 50.51 8.80
C GLY A 11 -3.87 49.31 8.05
N ASN A 12 -4.38 49.52 6.83
CA ASN A 12 -4.94 48.45 6.00
C ASN A 12 -3.85 47.55 5.43
N ASP A 13 -2.70 48.12 5.02
CA ASP A 13 -1.56 47.36 4.52
C ASP A 13 -0.97 46.45 5.62
N GLN A 14 -0.81 47.00 6.84
CA GLN A 14 -0.31 46.25 7.99
C GLN A 14 -1.27 45.12 8.43
N LYS A 15 -2.58 45.33 8.28
CA LYS A 15 -3.60 44.31 8.57
C LYS A 15 -3.61 43.19 7.52
N SER A 16 -3.36 43.52 6.25
CA SER A 16 -3.25 42.53 5.17
C SER A 16 -2.02 41.64 5.35
N LEU A 17 -0.85 42.23 5.60
CA LEU A 17 0.41 41.51 5.84
C LEU A 17 0.31 40.49 6.98
N ASN A 18 -0.33 40.89 8.09
CA ASN A 18 -0.53 40.00 9.24
C ASN A 18 -1.50 38.85 8.92
N LYS A 19 -2.56 39.09 8.14
CA LYS A 19 -3.49 38.03 7.73
C LYS A 19 -2.83 37.02 6.78
N ASP A 20 -1.99 37.50 5.87
CA ASP A 20 -1.26 36.65 4.93
C ASP A 20 -0.20 35.80 5.64
N PHE A 21 0.51 36.37 6.63
CA PHE A 21 1.43 35.62 7.47
C PHE A 21 0.71 34.56 8.32
N GLN A 22 -0.42 34.92 8.92
CA GLN A 22 -1.26 33.99 9.69
C GLN A 22 -1.81 32.85 8.81
N MET A 23 -2.32 33.15 7.61
CA MET A 23 -2.84 32.13 6.69
C MET A 23 -1.74 31.19 6.22
N LYS A 24 -0.54 31.71 5.90
CA LYS A 24 0.63 30.89 5.55
C LYS A 24 1.11 30.05 6.72
N LEU A 25 1.07 30.57 7.94
CA LEU A 25 1.45 29.83 9.16
C LEU A 25 0.47 28.68 9.43
N ILE A 26 -0.83 28.90 9.26
CA ILE A 26 -1.86 27.85 9.39
C ILE A 26 -1.69 26.78 8.31
N LEU A 27 -1.44 27.18 7.06
CA LEU A 27 -1.19 26.24 5.96
C LEU A 27 0.08 25.40 6.19
N ALA A 28 1.16 26.02 6.65
CA ALA A 28 2.43 25.35 6.92
C ALA A 28 2.34 24.36 8.09
N THR A 29 1.61 24.71 9.15
CA THR A 29 1.40 23.84 10.32
C THR A 29 0.51 22.63 9.99
N ALA A 30 -0.54 22.82 9.18
CA ALA A 30 -1.38 21.71 8.71
C ALA A 30 -0.59 20.71 7.85
N ALA A 31 0.32 21.18 7.00
CA ALA A 31 1.16 20.32 6.17
C ALA A 31 2.15 19.47 6.99
N ALA A 32 2.72 20.03 8.07
CA ALA A 32 3.67 19.31 8.93
C ALA A 32 3.04 18.15 9.70
N LEU A 33 1.78 18.29 10.15
CA LEU A 33 1.07 17.24 10.88
C LEU A 33 0.70 16.04 9.99
N ALA A 34 0.48 16.25 8.69
CA ALA A 34 0.14 15.16 7.77
C ALA A 34 1.32 14.21 7.49
N ALA A 35 2.57 14.67 7.66
CA ALA A 35 3.76 13.87 7.39
C ALA A 35 4.04 12.78 8.44
N VAL A 36 3.43 12.87 9.63
CA VAL A 36 3.70 11.93 10.74
C VAL A 36 3.02 10.57 10.53
N PHE A 37 1.98 10.47 9.70
CA PHE A 37 1.21 9.22 9.53
C PHE A 37 1.59 8.40 8.28
N ALA A 38 2.55 8.86 7.47
CA ALA A 38 2.98 8.17 6.26
C ALA A 38 4.15 7.22 6.56
N HIS A 39 3.91 6.20 7.40
CA HIS A 39 4.83 5.05 7.46
C HIS A 39 4.30 3.99 6.48
N PRO A 40 4.93 3.77 5.32
CA PRO A 40 4.67 2.55 4.57
C PRO A 40 5.21 1.38 5.41
N SER A 41 4.32 0.66 6.08
CA SER A 41 4.66 -0.64 6.68
C SER A 41 4.71 -1.67 5.56
N ASP A 42 5.77 -1.60 4.74
CA ASP A 42 6.07 -2.63 3.74
C ASP A 42 6.67 -3.84 4.46
N SER A 43 5.84 -4.61 5.15
CA SER A 43 6.21 -6.00 5.45
C SER A 43 6.34 -6.71 4.10
N LEU A 44 7.56 -6.83 3.58
CA LEU A 44 7.85 -7.50 2.32
C LEU A 44 7.54 -8.99 2.51
N ALA A 45 6.30 -9.37 2.26
CA ALA A 45 5.90 -10.76 2.26
C ALA A 45 6.76 -11.50 1.22
N GLN A 46 7.58 -12.45 1.68
CA GLN A 46 8.45 -13.21 0.80
C GLN A 46 7.61 -14.28 0.10
N PHE A 47 7.32 -14.11 -1.19
CA PHE A 47 6.54 -15.06 -1.98
C PHE A 47 7.46 -16.08 -2.68
N SER A 48 7.22 -17.37 -2.47
CA SER A 48 7.86 -18.46 -3.23
C SER A 48 6.82 -19.31 -3.96
N GLY A 49 7.03 -19.61 -5.24
CA GLY A 49 6.16 -20.49 -6.01
C GLY A 49 5.04 -19.80 -6.79
N SER A 50 4.34 -20.57 -7.62
CA SER A 50 3.35 -20.10 -8.59
C SER A 50 2.05 -20.91 -8.55
N ALA A 51 1.81 -21.69 -7.50
CA ALA A 51 0.56 -22.43 -7.31
C ALA A 51 -0.56 -21.49 -6.80
N PRO A 52 -1.85 -21.86 -6.93
CA PRO A 52 -2.97 -21.00 -6.58
C PRO A 52 -3.15 -20.73 -5.08
N PHE A 53 -2.64 -21.60 -4.21
CA PHE A 53 -2.78 -21.44 -2.76
C PHE A 53 -1.41 -21.36 -2.08
N CYS A 54 -1.31 -20.45 -1.11
CA CYS A 54 -0.11 -20.21 -0.32
C CYS A 54 -0.35 -20.47 1.17
N VAL A 55 0.67 -21.01 1.84
CA VAL A 55 0.76 -20.95 3.31
C VAL A 55 1.54 -19.70 3.71
N GLN A 56 0.98 -18.92 4.62
CA GLN A 56 1.61 -17.76 5.24
C GLN A 56 2.17 -18.17 6.59
N ILE A 57 3.48 -18.09 6.72
CA ILE A 57 4.23 -18.43 7.93
C ILE A 57 4.62 -17.12 8.59
N TYR A 58 4.11 -16.89 9.79
CA TYR A 58 4.42 -15.69 10.56
C TYR A 58 5.65 -15.97 11.42
N THR A 59 6.74 -15.25 11.16
CA THR A 59 7.94 -15.23 12.01
C THR A 59 7.95 -13.95 12.85
N ALA A 60 8.91 -13.82 13.77
CA ALA A 60 9.01 -12.62 14.62
C ALA A 60 9.16 -11.33 13.80
N ASP A 61 9.84 -11.41 12.65
CA ASP A 61 10.24 -10.23 11.89
C ASP A 61 9.59 -10.16 10.50
N ASN A 62 9.03 -11.26 9.98
CA ASN A 62 8.61 -11.36 8.59
C ASN A 62 7.41 -12.29 8.37
N ILE A 63 6.80 -12.17 7.20
CA ILE A 63 5.78 -13.09 6.70
C ILE A 63 6.34 -13.81 5.46
N ILE A 64 6.41 -15.13 5.51
CA ILE A 64 6.87 -15.96 4.39
C ILE A 64 5.64 -16.65 3.77
N SER A 65 5.39 -16.40 2.49
CA SER A 65 4.28 -16.98 1.73
C SER A 65 4.79 -18.04 0.75
N ARG A 66 4.51 -19.33 1.01
CA ARG A 66 4.89 -20.43 0.11
C ARG A 66 3.68 -20.92 -0.69
N CYS A 67 3.68 -20.62 -1.98
CA CYS A 67 2.62 -20.85 -2.95
C CYS A 67 2.91 -22.11 -3.79
N GLU A 68 2.82 -23.26 -3.14
CA GLU A 68 3.14 -24.57 -3.73
C GLU A 68 1.93 -25.51 -3.78
N TYR A 69 0.75 -25.07 -3.29
CA TYR A 69 -0.43 -25.92 -3.15
C TYR A 69 -1.46 -25.68 -4.25
N GLN A 70 -1.98 -26.77 -4.80
CA GLN A 70 -3.01 -26.74 -5.85
C GLN A 70 -4.42 -26.69 -5.30
N THR A 71 -4.62 -27.09 -4.03
CA THR A 71 -5.93 -27.04 -3.37
C THR A 71 -5.84 -26.41 -1.99
N PHE A 72 -6.94 -25.80 -1.54
CA PHE A 72 -7.02 -25.21 -0.20
C PHE A 72 -6.85 -26.27 0.90
N ALA A 73 -7.34 -27.49 0.68
CA ALA A 73 -7.19 -28.60 1.61
C ALA A 73 -5.71 -29.01 1.80
N GLN A 74 -4.92 -29.04 0.71
CA GLN A 74 -3.47 -29.28 0.80
C GLN A 74 -2.76 -28.22 1.63
N CYS A 75 -3.16 -26.95 1.50
CA CYS A 75 -2.63 -25.88 2.31
C CYS A 75 -3.03 -26.04 3.80
N GLN A 76 -4.31 -26.33 4.08
CA GLN A 76 -4.80 -26.49 5.46
C GLN A 76 -4.11 -27.62 6.21
N ALA A 77 -3.75 -28.71 5.53
CA ALA A 77 -3.02 -29.83 6.13
C ALA A 77 -1.68 -29.42 6.76
N LEU A 78 -1.11 -28.28 6.38
CA LEU A 78 0.13 -27.74 6.96
C LEU A 78 -0.09 -26.66 8.02
N ASN A 79 -1.30 -26.15 8.15
CA ASN A 79 -1.68 -25.21 9.21
C ASN A 79 -2.10 -25.92 10.49
N ASP A 80 -2.40 -27.22 10.42
CA ASP A 80 -2.89 -27.99 11.55
C ASP A 80 -1.78 -28.15 12.61
N GLY A 81 -1.76 -27.24 13.59
CA GLY A 81 -0.77 -27.18 14.67
C GLY A 81 0.37 -26.16 14.52
N ARG A 82 0.31 -25.24 13.54
CA ARG A 82 1.31 -24.16 13.38
C ARG A 82 0.64 -22.79 13.36
N ASN A 83 1.36 -21.74 13.76
CA ASN A 83 0.90 -20.35 13.63
C ASN A 83 1.01 -19.87 12.17
N ASN A 84 0.30 -20.56 11.28
CA ASN A 84 0.31 -20.33 9.84
C ASN A 84 -1.13 -20.16 9.35
N THR A 85 -1.33 -19.41 8.26
CA THR A 85 -2.64 -19.23 7.63
C THR A 85 -2.59 -19.61 6.16
N CYS A 86 -3.74 -19.95 5.56
CA CYS A 86 -3.86 -20.22 4.14
C CYS A 86 -4.46 -19.03 3.41
N ALA A 87 -3.83 -18.62 2.32
CA ALA A 87 -4.28 -17.51 1.48
C ALA A 87 -4.26 -17.91 -0.01
N ILE A 88 -5.03 -17.18 -0.82
CA ILE A 88 -4.98 -17.30 -2.28
C ILE A 88 -3.73 -16.57 -2.79
N ASN A 89 -3.03 -17.16 -3.77
CA ASN A 89 -1.87 -16.54 -4.41
C ASN A 89 -2.30 -15.38 -5.34
N PRO A 90 -1.99 -14.11 -5.00
CA PRO A 90 -2.36 -12.97 -5.85
C PRO A 90 -1.57 -12.93 -7.17
N TYR A 91 -0.46 -13.66 -7.27
CA TYR A 91 0.39 -13.75 -8.46
C TYR A 91 0.06 -14.95 -9.36
N TYR A 92 -0.96 -15.74 -9.03
CA TYR A 92 -1.34 -16.91 -9.82
C TYR A 92 -1.81 -16.52 -11.22
N LYS A 93 -1.22 -17.12 -12.25
CA LYS A 93 -1.54 -16.84 -13.67
C LYS A 93 -2.46 -17.88 -14.32
N GLY A 94 -3.02 -18.79 -13.52
CA GLY A 94 -3.79 -19.91 -14.04
C GLY A 94 -2.92 -21.13 -14.39
N PRO A 95 -3.56 -22.26 -14.69
CA PRO A 95 -2.84 -23.45 -15.15
C PRO A 95 -2.17 -23.19 -16.51
N PRO A 96 -1.04 -23.85 -16.80
CA PRO A 96 -0.43 -23.79 -18.13
C PRO A 96 -1.44 -24.20 -19.20
N ALA A 97 -1.35 -23.56 -20.38
CA ALA A 97 -2.15 -23.96 -21.52
C ALA A 97 -1.90 -25.44 -21.85
N ALA A 98 -2.97 -26.19 -22.14
CA ALA A 98 -2.85 -27.57 -22.56
C ALA A 98 -1.97 -27.66 -23.81
N PRO A 99 -1.06 -28.65 -23.90
CA PRO A 99 -0.24 -28.81 -25.09
C PRO A 99 -1.15 -29.05 -26.32
N PRO A 100 -0.80 -28.52 -27.50
CA PRO A 100 -1.59 -28.75 -28.69
C PRO A 100 -1.67 -30.25 -28.95
N HIS A 101 -2.89 -30.78 -29.08
CA HIS A 101 -3.10 -32.18 -29.44
C HIS A 101 -2.48 -32.39 -30.82
N ARG A 102 -1.30 -33.01 -30.86
CA ARG A 102 -0.67 -33.42 -32.11
C ARG A 102 -1.56 -34.49 -32.71
N GLN A 103 -2.43 -34.11 -33.64
CA GLN A 103 -3.12 -35.08 -34.48
C GLN A 103 -2.02 -35.80 -35.25
N ARG A 104 -1.70 -37.03 -34.83
CA ARG A 104 -0.88 -37.92 -35.63
C ARG A 104 -1.69 -38.19 -36.89
N SER A 105 -1.39 -37.45 -37.96
CA SER A 105 -1.86 -37.77 -39.30
C SER A 105 -1.31 -39.14 -39.63
N GLY A 106 -2.15 -40.16 -39.45
CA GLY A 106 -1.86 -41.52 -39.89
C GLY A 106 -1.73 -41.54 -41.40
N TYR A 107 -0.65 -42.15 -41.88
CA TYR A 107 -0.47 -42.57 -43.27
C TYR A 107 -1.38 -43.75 -43.59
#